data_AF-A0A2K3Q8P1-F1
#
_entry.id   AF-A0A2K3Q8P1-F1
#
_cell.length_a   1.000
_cell.length_b   1.000
_cell.length_c   1.000
_cell.angle_alpha   90.00
_cell.angle_beta   90.00
_cell.angle_gamma   90.00
#
_symmetry.space_group_name_H-M   'P 1'
#
loop_
_entity.id
_entity.type
_entity.pdbx_description
1 polymer ?
#
loop_
_entity_poly.entity_id
_entity_poly.type
_entity_poly.pdbx_seq_one_letter_code
_entity_poly.pdbx_strand_id
1 'polypeptide(L)'
;LARASALAAPYVAGVDLNCGCPQSWACAETLGAALMGRRELVRDMVVETRARLAADGWAVGKERHVESPRGRSVSVKIRVHDDLRRTVDFLDAVVGHPQDRLVDWITIHPRTRSTPSTTPIRTEALEILTSRYAGTLPILLSGDVFDLSSLPFKPSTPGLSTLTVEEDGLPASNAPPTPGNTNLAGFMSARGLLANPALFAGAPSCPWHALETFMCNAARCPLPLKLAVHHVSEMCGPGMGADKTALLPKRDRIRLAELGTMMELVDFLDQKLEEHTGRKGGMRRDL
;
A
#
# COMPACT_ATOMS: atom_id res chain seq x y z
N LEU A 1 -16.20 -5.00 -13.88
CA LEU A 1 -14.77 -4.66 -13.92
C LEU A 1 -14.35 -4.16 -15.31
N ALA A 2 -14.37 -5.02 -16.33
CA ALA A 2 -13.90 -4.73 -17.70
C ALA A 2 -14.29 -3.35 -18.28
N ARG A 3 -15.57 -2.95 -18.22
CA ARG A 3 -15.99 -1.62 -18.72
C ARG A 3 -15.33 -0.46 -17.97
N ALA A 4 -15.24 -0.55 -16.64
CA ALA A 4 -14.59 0.48 -15.83
C ALA A 4 -13.09 0.52 -16.11
N SER A 5 -12.47 -0.65 -16.29
CA SER A 5 -11.07 -0.78 -16.69
C SER A 5 -10.78 -0.14 -18.03
N ALA A 6 -11.64 -0.36 -19.04
CA ALA A 6 -11.49 0.25 -20.36
C ALA A 6 -11.55 1.79 -20.30
N LEU A 7 -12.43 2.34 -19.45
CA LEU A 7 -12.53 3.79 -19.23
C LEU A 7 -11.29 4.37 -18.54
N ALA A 8 -10.72 3.65 -17.56
CA ALA A 8 -9.57 4.10 -16.80
C ALA A 8 -8.23 3.91 -17.54
N ALA A 9 -8.11 2.87 -18.38
CA ALA A 9 -6.86 2.42 -18.99
C ALA A 9 -6.03 3.52 -19.68
N PRO A 10 -6.58 4.53 -20.36
CA PRO A 10 -5.77 5.61 -20.94
C PRO A 10 -4.96 6.41 -19.91
N TYR A 11 -5.38 6.42 -18.64
CA TYR A 11 -4.85 7.30 -17.59
C TYR A 11 -4.11 6.57 -16.47
N VAL A 12 -4.06 5.23 -16.50
CA VAL A 12 -3.46 4.41 -15.43
C VAL A 12 -2.50 3.38 -16.00
N ALA A 13 -1.51 2.95 -15.23
CA ALA A 13 -0.59 1.88 -15.63
C ALA A 13 -1.19 0.47 -15.50
N GLY A 14 -2.32 0.32 -14.80
CA GLY A 14 -2.94 -0.98 -14.56
C GLY A 14 -4.23 -0.87 -13.74
N VAL A 15 -4.85 -2.02 -13.51
CA VAL A 15 -6.10 -2.17 -12.76
C VAL A 15 -5.93 -3.22 -11.68
N ASP A 16 -6.30 -2.88 -10.44
CA ASP A 16 -6.31 -3.82 -9.31
C ASP A 16 -7.75 -4.05 -8.84
N LEU A 17 -8.15 -5.32 -8.72
CA LEU A 17 -9.45 -5.70 -8.19
C LEU A 17 -9.39 -5.85 -6.67
N ASN A 18 -10.19 -5.06 -5.96
CA ASN A 18 -10.32 -5.14 -4.51
C ASN A 18 -11.22 -6.31 -4.09
N CYS A 19 -10.61 -7.36 -3.55
CA CYS A 19 -11.26 -8.47 -2.87
C CYS A 19 -10.98 -8.48 -1.36
N GLY A 20 -10.58 -7.33 -0.77
CA GLY A 20 -10.09 -7.24 0.61
C GLY A 20 -10.83 -6.26 1.51
N CYS A 21 -11.66 -5.36 0.98
CA CYS A 21 -12.37 -4.35 1.78
C CYS A 21 -13.40 -5.00 2.74
N PRO A 22 -13.28 -4.84 4.07
CA PRO A 22 -14.18 -5.46 5.02
C PRO A 22 -15.42 -4.61 5.35
N GLN A 23 -15.57 -3.41 4.74
CA GLN A 23 -16.66 -2.50 5.09
C GLN A 23 -18.02 -3.15 4.81
N SER A 24 -18.93 -3.03 5.77
CA SER A 24 -20.23 -3.72 5.73
C SER A 24 -21.05 -3.35 4.51
N TRP A 25 -21.07 -2.07 4.11
CA TRP A 25 -21.79 -1.61 2.91
C TRP A 25 -21.23 -2.28 1.65
N ALA A 26 -19.90 -2.35 1.50
CA ALA A 26 -19.27 -2.97 0.35
C ALA A 26 -19.57 -4.48 0.31
N CYS A 27 -19.50 -5.14 1.48
CA CYS A 27 -19.81 -6.56 1.56
C CYS A 27 -21.28 -6.87 1.25
N ALA A 28 -22.21 -6.02 1.66
CA ALA A 28 -23.65 -6.15 1.36
C ALA A 28 -23.92 -6.11 -0.15
N GLU A 29 -23.18 -5.27 -0.87
CA GLU A 29 -23.23 -5.17 -2.34
C GLU A 29 -22.38 -6.25 -3.06
N THR A 30 -21.91 -7.29 -2.34
CA THR A 30 -21.01 -8.33 -2.89
C THR A 30 -19.70 -7.76 -3.47
N LEU A 31 -19.18 -6.69 -2.86
CA LEU A 31 -17.88 -6.09 -3.18
C LEU A 31 -16.84 -6.41 -2.09
N GLY A 32 -15.57 -6.09 -2.38
CA GLY A 32 -14.50 -6.20 -1.39
C GLY A 32 -14.33 -7.63 -0.88
N ALA A 33 -14.23 -7.80 0.44
CA ALA A 33 -13.98 -9.10 1.07
C ALA A 33 -15.11 -10.12 0.83
N ALA A 34 -16.31 -9.70 0.43
CA ALA A 34 -17.38 -10.64 0.04
C ALA A 34 -17.03 -11.44 -1.23
N LEU A 35 -16.22 -10.86 -2.13
CA LEU A 35 -15.75 -11.53 -3.34
C LEU A 35 -14.83 -12.73 -3.06
N MET A 36 -14.22 -12.79 -1.86
CA MET A 36 -13.41 -13.95 -1.44
C MET A 36 -14.23 -15.25 -1.38
N GLY A 37 -15.55 -15.18 -1.30
CA GLY A 37 -16.46 -16.33 -1.41
C GLY A 37 -16.93 -16.65 -2.84
N ARG A 38 -16.45 -15.92 -3.85
CA ARG A 38 -16.93 -15.96 -5.24
C ARG A 38 -15.75 -16.16 -6.22
N ARG A 39 -14.90 -17.16 -5.97
CA ARG A 39 -13.63 -17.37 -6.71
C ARG A 39 -13.80 -17.46 -8.24
N GLU A 40 -14.83 -18.15 -8.74
CA GLU A 40 -15.10 -18.26 -10.17
C GLU A 40 -15.48 -16.91 -10.77
N LEU A 41 -16.33 -16.15 -10.08
CA LEU A 41 -16.69 -14.80 -10.50
C LEU A 41 -15.46 -13.89 -10.56
N VAL A 42 -14.56 -13.95 -9.57
CA VAL A 42 -13.33 -13.16 -9.56
C VAL A 42 -12.41 -13.54 -10.73
N ARG A 43 -12.22 -14.84 -10.96
CA ARG A 43 -11.48 -15.35 -12.14
C ARG A 43 -12.07 -14.78 -13.42
N ASP A 44 -13.39 -14.89 -13.60
CA ASP A 44 -14.06 -14.44 -14.82
C ASP A 44 -13.97 -12.91 -14.99
N MET A 45 -14.05 -12.15 -13.89
CA MET A 45 -13.81 -10.70 -13.90
C MET A 45 -12.39 -10.36 -14.39
N VAL A 46 -11.36 -11.08 -13.95
CA VAL A 46 -9.98 -10.88 -14.39
C VAL A 46 -9.83 -11.22 -15.86
N VAL A 47 -10.32 -12.40 -16.28
CA VAL A 47 -10.26 -12.87 -17.69
C VAL A 47 -10.92 -11.87 -18.63
N GLU A 48 -12.16 -11.47 -18.33
CA GLU A 48 -12.93 -10.54 -19.15
C GLU A 48 -12.27 -9.16 -19.21
N THR A 49 -11.67 -8.71 -18.10
CA THR A 49 -10.96 -7.43 -18.06
C THR A 49 -9.73 -7.43 -18.95
N ARG A 50 -8.94 -8.51 -18.92
CA ARG A 50 -7.78 -8.64 -19.81
C ARG A 50 -8.19 -8.74 -21.27
N ALA A 51 -9.19 -9.56 -21.57
CA ALA A 51 -9.71 -9.71 -22.92
C ALA A 51 -10.18 -8.36 -23.47
N ARG A 52 -10.92 -7.59 -22.67
CA ARG A 52 -11.37 -6.25 -23.04
C ARG A 52 -10.21 -5.29 -23.28
N LEU A 53 -9.25 -5.21 -22.37
CA LEU A 53 -8.09 -4.34 -22.52
C LEU A 53 -7.27 -4.70 -23.77
N ALA A 54 -7.09 -5.99 -24.05
CA ALA A 54 -6.45 -6.46 -25.27
C ALA A 54 -7.21 -6.05 -26.53
N ALA A 55 -8.55 -6.17 -26.53
CA ALA A 55 -9.40 -5.74 -27.63
C ALA A 55 -9.34 -4.23 -27.88
N ASP A 56 -9.18 -3.44 -26.82
CA ASP A 56 -8.94 -1.98 -26.89
C ASP A 56 -7.48 -1.65 -27.31
N GLY A 57 -6.65 -2.66 -27.61
CA GLY A 57 -5.28 -2.55 -28.08
C GLY A 57 -4.23 -2.35 -26.98
N TRP A 58 -4.60 -2.49 -25.70
CA TRP A 58 -3.65 -2.45 -24.59
C TRP A 58 -2.85 -3.74 -24.50
N ALA A 59 -1.60 -3.60 -24.09
CA ALA A 59 -0.63 -4.68 -23.99
C ALA A 59 -0.75 -5.35 -22.60
N VAL A 60 -1.64 -6.34 -22.47
CA VAL A 60 -1.88 -7.07 -21.21
C VAL A 60 -1.04 -8.35 -21.13
N GLY A 61 0.27 -8.20 -21.27
CA GLY A 61 1.16 -9.34 -21.46
C GLY A 61 1.83 -9.92 -20.23
N LYS A 62 1.68 -9.27 -19.07
CA LYS A 62 2.52 -9.53 -17.89
C LYS A 62 3.97 -9.14 -18.21
N GLU A 63 4.95 -9.96 -17.85
CA GLU A 63 6.39 -9.68 -17.99
C GLU A 63 6.78 -9.16 -19.38
N ARG A 64 6.23 -9.75 -20.46
CA ARG A 64 6.58 -9.38 -21.85
C ARG A 64 6.26 -7.93 -22.22
N HIS A 65 5.39 -7.25 -21.49
CA HIS A 65 4.91 -5.90 -21.82
C HIS A 65 5.18 -4.88 -20.71
N VAL A 66 6.04 -5.17 -19.73
CA VAL A 66 6.38 -4.24 -18.64
C VAL A 66 6.92 -2.91 -19.19
N GLU A 67 7.81 -2.98 -20.18
CA GLU A 67 8.40 -1.78 -20.83
C GLU A 67 7.53 -1.21 -21.96
N SER A 68 6.35 -1.79 -22.20
CA SER A 68 5.47 -1.29 -23.26
C SER A 68 4.80 0.01 -22.82
N PRO A 69 4.81 1.08 -23.63
CA PRO A 69 4.02 2.27 -23.32
C PRO A 69 2.50 1.99 -23.30
N ARG A 70 2.07 0.88 -23.91
CA ARG A 70 0.69 0.37 -23.88
C ARG A 70 0.49 -0.72 -22.83
N GLY A 71 1.49 -1.02 -22.00
CA GLY A 71 1.42 -2.05 -20.96
C GLY A 71 0.34 -1.74 -19.94
N ARG A 72 -0.53 -2.71 -19.64
CA ARG A 72 -1.53 -2.60 -18.56
C ARG A 72 -1.53 -3.86 -17.72
N SER A 73 -1.26 -3.70 -16.43
CA SER A 73 -1.38 -4.82 -15.48
C SER A 73 -2.82 -5.04 -15.05
N VAL A 74 -3.14 -6.29 -14.70
CA VAL A 74 -4.38 -6.67 -14.02
C VAL A 74 -4.02 -7.52 -12.80
N SER A 75 -4.25 -6.99 -11.60
CA SER A 75 -3.89 -7.62 -10.33
C SER A 75 -5.09 -7.73 -9.39
N VAL A 76 -4.92 -8.47 -8.29
CA VAL A 76 -5.97 -8.63 -7.27
C VAL A 76 -5.38 -8.43 -5.88
N LYS A 77 -6.05 -7.62 -5.07
CA LYS A 77 -5.77 -7.46 -3.65
C LYS A 77 -6.77 -8.21 -2.78
N ILE A 78 -6.27 -9.10 -1.94
CA ILE A 78 -7.08 -10.00 -1.12
C ILE A 78 -6.88 -9.79 0.38
N ARG A 79 -7.83 -10.28 1.16
CA ARG A 79 -7.64 -10.73 2.55
C ARG A 79 -7.53 -12.26 2.58
N VAL A 80 -7.29 -12.84 3.76
CA VAL A 80 -7.31 -14.31 3.94
C VAL A 80 -8.61 -14.77 4.60
N HIS A 81 -9.02 -16.01 4.33
CA HIS A 81 -10.10 -16.68 5.06
C HIS A 81 -9.60 -17.19 6.42
N ASP A 82 -10.52 -17.44 7.35
CA ASP A 82 -10.17 -18.10 8.63
C ASP A 82 -9.56 -19.49 8.35
N ASP A 83 -10.27 -20.30 7.55
CA ASP A 83 -9.74 -21.54 6.95
C ASP A 83 -8.88 -21.21 5.72
N LEU A 84 -7.57 -21.38 5.88
CA LEU A 84 -6.59 -21.04 4.83
C LEU A 84 -6.77 -21.88 3.57
N ARG A 85 -7.35 -23.09 3.65
CA ARG A 85 -7.66 -23.93 2.48
C ARG A 85 -8.59 -23.22 1.52
N ARG A 86 -9.54 -22.43 2.04
CA ARG A 86 -10.44 -21.60 1.21
C ARG A 86 -9.70 -20.45 0.51
N THR A 87 -8.62 -19.97 1.11
CA THR A 87 -7.76 -18.94 0.48
C THR A 87 -6.92 -19.56 -0.64
N VAL A 88 -6.40 -20.76 -0.40
CA VAL A 88 -5.72 -21.56 -1.42
C VAL A 88 -6.65 -21.83 -2.60
N ASP A 89 -7.85 -22.34 -2.34
CA ASP A 89 -8.91 -22.57 -3.33
C ASP A 89 -9.27 -21.34 -4.15
N PHE A 90 -9.23 -20.16 -3.53
CA PHE A 90 -9.45 -18.88 -4.20
C PHE A 90 -8.27 -18.52 -5.10
N LEU A 91 -7.03 -18.64 -4.59
CA LEU A 91 -5.83 -18.33 -5.33
C LEU A 91 -5.62 -19.29 -6.51
N ASP A 92 -5.83 -20.59 -6.35
CA ASP A 92 -5.74 -21.56 -7.45
C ASP A 92 -6.67 -21.16 -8.61
N ALA A 93 -7.90 -20.70 -8.32
CA ALA A 93 -8.84 -20.25 -9.33
C ALA A 93 -8.47 -18.91 -9.98
N VAL A 94 -7.98 -17.93 -9.19
CA VAL A 94 -7.70 -16.57 -9.67
C VAL A 94 -6.33 -16.46 -10.34
N VAL A 95 -5.33 -17.18 -9.85
CA VAL A 95 -4.02 -17.30 -10.49
C VAL A 95 -4.13 -18.11 -11.76
N GLY A 96 -4.92 -19.19 -11.75
CA GLY A 96 -5.08 -20.08 -12.90
C GLY A 96 -3.85 -20.95 -13.13
N HIS A 97 -3.55 -21.24 -14.40
CA HIS A 97 -2.48 -22.18 -14.74
C HIS A 97 -1.09 -21.60 -14.38
N PRO A 98 -0.21 -22.33 -13.68
CA PRO A 98 1.07 -21.79 -13.22
C PRO A 98 1.97 -21.25 -14.35
N GLN A 99 1.93 -21.90 -15.52
CA GLN A 99 2.71 -21.49 -16.69
C GLN A 99 2.07 -20.35 -17.50
N ASP A 100 0.78 -20.09 -17.31
CA ASP A 100 0.08 -18.95 -17.93
C ASP A 100 -0.96 -18.37 -16.98
N ARG A 101 -0.45 -17.75 -15.92
CA ARG A 101 -1.28 -17.15 -14.88
C ARG A 101 -2.14 -16.01 -15.42
N LEU A 102 -3.28 -15.79 -14.80
CA LEU A 102 -4.27 -14.79 -15.23
C LEU A 102 -3.97 -13.39 -14.69
N VAL A 103 -3.27 -13.27 -13.55
CA VAL A 103 -2.97 -11.99 -12.90
C VAL A 103 -1.49 -11.65 -12.97
N ASP A 104 -1.18 -10.35 -12.97
CA ASP A 104 0.20 -9.87 -12.97
C ASP A 104 0.87 -10.14 -11.62
N TRP A 105 0.19 -9.84 -10.51
CA TRP A 105 0.60 -10.12 -9.13
C TRP A 105 -0.62 -10.23 -8.20
N ILE A 106 -0.38 -10.68 -6.97
CA ILE A 106 -1.37 -10.66 -5.88
C ILE A 106 -0.85 -9.82 -4.72
N THR A 107 -1.72 -8.97 -4.17
CA THR A 107 -1.45 -8.29 -2.89
C THR A 107 -2.23 -8.98 -1.78
N ILE A 108 -1.55 -9.46 -0.73
CA ILE A 108 -2.18 -10.19 0.37
C ILE A 108 -2.19 -9.32 1.62
N HIS A 109 -3.37 -9.14 2.23
CA HIS A 109 -3.52 -8.71 3.61
C HIS A 109 -3.78 -9.92 4.51
N PRO A 110 -2.82 -10.38 5.34
CA PRO A 110 -2.95 -11.58 6.18
C PRO A 110 -3.84 -11.36 7.42
N ARG A 111 -4.94 -10.64 7.26
CA ARG A 111 -6.03 -10.52 8.22
C ARG A 111 -7.29 -11.06 7.59
N THR A 112 -8.19 -11.63 8.38
CA THR A 112 -9.51 -12.01 7.88
C THR A 112 -10.42 -10.80 7.82
N ARG A 113 -11.60 -10.94 7.21
CA ARG A 113 -12.54 -9.82 7.06
C ARG A 113 -12.91 -9.20 8.42
N SER A 114 -13.11 -10.05 9.43
CA SER A 114 -13.53 -9.65 10.78
C SER A 114 -12.36 -9.24 11.69
N THR A 115 -11.11 -9.52 11.31
CA THR A 115 -9.95 -9.16 12.13
C THR A 115 -9.78 -7.63 12.22
N PRO A 116 -9.82 -7.04 13.43
CA PRO A 116 -9.57 -5.62 13.62
C PRO A 116 -8.15 -5.21 13.20
N SER A 117 -7.96 -3.93 12.91
CA SER A 117 -6.66 -3.39 12.50
C SER A 117 -5.62 -3.29 13.61
N THR A 118 -6.04 -3.49 14.86
CA THR A 118 -5.20 -3.55 16.07
C THR A 118 -4.62 -4.93 16.32
N THR A 119 -5.26 -5.99 15.80
CA THR A 119 -4.73 -7.35 15.87
C THR A 119 -3.62 -7.51 14.83
N PRO A 120 -2.42 -7.99 15.16
CA PRO A 120 -1.35 -8.22 14.18
C PRO A 120 -1.77 -9.08 12.98
N ILE A 121 -1.05 -8.96 11.86
CA ILE A 121 -1.22 -9.86 10.72
C ILE A 121 -0.86 -11.32 11.08
N ARG A 122 -1.48 -12.29 10.40
CA ARG A 122 -1.18 -13.73 10.51
C ARG A 122 0.06 -14.07 9.69
N THR A 123 1.23 -14.01 10.32
CA THR A 123 2.53 -14.27 9.66
C THR A 123 2.65 -15.68 9.12
N GLU A 124 2.14 -16.69 9.84
CA GLU A 124 2.19 -18.09 9.41
C GLU A 124 1.34 -18.32 8.15
N ALA A 125 0.17 -17.66 8.08
CA ALA A 125 -0.67 -17.72 6.88
C ALA A 125 0.03 -17.11 5.67
N LEU A 126 0.74 -15.99 5.85
CA LEU A 126 1.51 -15.37 4.78
C LEU A 126 2.65 -16.27 4.31
N GLU A 127 3.39 -16.90 5.24
CA GLU A 127 4.50 -17.79 4.92
C GLU A 127 4.05 -19.01 4.10
N ILE A 128 2.93 -19.64 4.48
CA ILE A 128 2.34 -20.76 3.73
C ILE A 128 1.98 -20.32 2.31
N LEU A 129 1.32 -19.16 2.15
CA LEU A 129 0.88 -18.67 0.84
C LEU A 129 2.07 -18.26 -0.04
N THR A 130 3.04 -17.55 0.52
CA THR A 130 4.23 -17.13 -0.22
C THR A 130 5.08 -18.32 -0.66
N SER A 131 5.30 -19.29 0.23
CA SER A 131 6.02 -20.54 -0.10
C SER A 131 5.37 -21.31 -1.25
N ARG A 132 4.03 -21.29 -1.33
CA ARG A 132 3.29 -21.99 -2.39
C ARG A 132 3.27 -21.24 -3.73
N TYR A 133 3.11 -19.91 -3.72
CA TYR A 133 2.77 -19.16 -4.93
C TYR A 133 3.90 -18.25 -5.45
N ALA A 134 4.90 -17.89 -4.65
CA ALA A 134 5.93 -16.93 -5.07
C ALA A 134 6.77 -17.40 -6.27
N GLY A 135 6.89 -18.71 -6.49
CA GLY A 135 7.51 -19.28 -7.70
C GLY A 135 6.67 -19.14 -8.97
N THR A 136 5.40 -18.77 -8.85
CA THR A 136 4.47 -18.58 -9.99
C THR A 136 4.25 -17.11 -10.32
N LEU A 137 4.18 -16.23 -9.31
CA LEU A 137 3.91 -14.81 -9.50
C LEU A 137 4.44 -13.93 -8.34
N PRO A 138 4.67 -12.63 -8.59
CA PRO A 138 4.98 -11.68 -7.53
C PRO A 138 3.87 -11.59 -6.48
N ILE A 139 4.26 -11.56 -5.20
CA ILE A 139 3.34 -11.38 -4.07
C ILE A 139 3.74 -10.13 -3.29
N LEU A 140 2.78 -9.24 -3.06
CA LEU A 140 2.97 -8.03 -2.26
C LEU A 140 2.29 -8.19 -0.90
N LEU A 141 2.99 -7.82 0.17
CA LEU A 141 2.40 -7.76 1.51
C LEU A 141 1.72 -6.42 1.74
N SER A 142 0.43 -6.45 2.11
CA SER A 142 -0.31 -5.29 2.60
C SER A 142 -0.80 -5.53 4.02
N GLY A 143 -0.13 -4.96 5.01
CA GLY A 143 -0.51 -5.10 6.41
C GLY A 143 0.68 -4.91 7.32
N ASP A 144 0.54 -4.01 8.27
CA ASP A 144 1.56 -3.70 9.29
C ASP A 144 2.93 -3.27 8.72
N VAL A 145 2.90 -2.71 7.51
CA VAL A 145 4.03 -2.02 6.88
C VAL A 145 4.02 -0.56 7.37
N PHE A 146 4.58 -0.32 8.56
CA PHE A 146 4.60 1.02 9.19
C PHE A 146 5.96 1.68 9.21
N ASP A 147 7.02 0.89 9.08
CA ASP A 147 8.42 1.31 9.08
C ASP A 147 9.21 0.23 8.33
N LEU A 148 10.22 0.63 7.56
CA LEU A 148 11.08 -0.29 6.81
C LEU A 148 12.03 -1.06 7.72
N SER A 149 12.38 -0.51 8.89
CA SER A 149 13.25 -1.16 9.87
C SER A 149 12.54 -2.25 10.69
N SER A 150 11.22 -2.15 10.83
CA SER A 150 10.42 -3.05 11.66
C SER A 150 9.37 -3.82 10.86
N LEU A 151 9.76 -4.35 9.69
CA LEU A 151 8.87 -5.15 8.87
C LEU A 151 8.46 -6.45 9.61
N PRO A 152 7.20 -6.89 9.52
CA PRO A 152 6.63 -7.89 10.41
C PRO A 152 7.03 -9.35 10.09
N PHE A 153 8.08 -9.57 9.30
CA PHE A 153 8.53 -10.92 8.93
C PHE A 153 10.04 -11.04 9.13
N LYS A 154 10.47 -12.24 9.50
CA LYS A 154 11.88 -12.55 9.60
C LYS A 154 12.40 -13.06 8.26
N PRO A 155 13.63 -12.68 7.88
CA PRO A 155 14.33 -13.23 6.72
C PRO A 155 14.27 -14.78 6.77
N SER A 156 13.79 -15.49 5.72
CA SER A 156 13.87 -16.96 5.73
C SER A 156 15.33 -17.37 5.55
N THR A 157 15.91 -18.03 6.55
CA THR A 157 17.27 -18.53 6.47
C THR A 157 17.25 -19.75 5.53
N PRO A 158 17.97 -19.74 4.39
CA PRO A 158 18.24 -20.99 3.70
C PRO A 158 19.11 -21.84 4.64
N GLY A 159 18.74 -23.10 4.84
CA GLY A 159 19.21 -23.90 5.97
C GLY A 159 20.72 -23.97 6.19
N LEU A 160 21.05 -24.05 7.49
CA LEU A 160 22.25 -24.61 8.13
C LEU A 160 23.58 -23.85 7.96
N SER A 161 23.88 -22.98 8.92
CA SER A 161 25.21 -22.81 9.53
C SER A 161 25.08 -22.05 10.85
N THR A 162 25.21 -22.77 11.95
CA THR A 162 25.65 -22.22 13.23
C THR A 162 26.95 -21.46 12.99
N LEU A 163 26.99 -20.15 13.27
CA LEU A 163 28.10 -19.36 13.84
C LEU A 163 27.91 -17.86 13.50
N THR A 164 27.81 -17.08 14.58
CA THR A 164 27.92 -15.62 14.78
C THR A 164 28.47 -14.76 13.64
N VAL A 165 27.87 -13.58 13.40
CA VAL A 165 28.44 -12.22 13.63
C VAL A 165 27.28 -11.22 13.70
N GLU A 166 27.31 -10.27 14.64
CA GLU A 166 26.44 -9.08 14.64
C GLU A 166 26.89 -8.11 13.54
N GLU A 167 26.01 -7.74 12.60
CA GLU A 167 26.33 -6.71 11.61
C GLU A 167 25.85 -5.34 12.07
N ASP A 168 26.84 -4.55 12.51
CA ASP A 168 26.81 -3.11 12.68
C ASP A 168 26.45 -2.38 11.38
N GLY A 169 25.85 -1.20 11.54
CA GLY A 169 25.26 -0.38 10.48
C GLY A 169 26.13 -0.11 9.25
N LEU A 170 25.53 -0.30 8.08
CA LEU A 170 26.08 0.07 6.78
C LEU A 170 25.28 1.23 6.15
N PRO A 171 25.93 2.19 5.48
CA PRO A 171 25.27 3.32 4.86
C PRO A 171 24.50 2.89 3.59
N ALA A 172 23.44 3.63 3.26
CA ALA A 172 22.58 3.39 2.10
C ALA A 172 23.40 3.34 0.80
N SER A 173 23.60 2.14 0.25
CA SER A 173 24.25 1.95 -1.05
C SER A 173 23.25 2.09 -2.19
N ASN A 174 23.66 2.73 -3.29
CA ASN A 174 22.92 2.81 -4.57
C ASN A 174 22.86 1.45 -5.33
N ALA A 175 22.99 0.32 -4.63
CA ALA A 175 22.87 -0.99 -5.25
C ALA A 175 21.40 -1.25 -5.65
N PRO A 176 21.15 -1.95 -6.77
CA PRO A 176 19.81 -2.42 -7.08
C PRO A 176 19.29 -3.27 -5.91
N PRO A 177 18.01 -3.13 -5.52
CA PRO A 177 17.45 -3.90 -4.41
C PRO A 177 17.64 -5.39 -4.68
N THR A 178 18.40 -6.05 -3.82
CA THR A 178 18.61 -7.50 -3.89
C THR A 178 17.32 -8.22 -3.51
N PRO A 179 16.97 -9.35 -4.15
CA PRO A 179 15.78 -10.11 -3.80
C PRO A 179 15.78 -10.46 -2.31
N GLY A 180 14.72 -10.07 -1.60
CA GLY A 180 14.54 -10.42 -0.20
C GLY A 180 14.38 -11.93 -0.04
N ASN A 181 14.86 -12.49 1.06
CA ASN A 181 14.70 -13.90 1.40
C ASN A 181 13.33 -14.22 2.01
N THR A 182 12.27 -13.54 1.56
CA THR A 182 10.95 -13.58 2.21
C THR A 182 9.85 -14.04 1.27
N ASN A 183 10.22 -14.48 0.05
CA ASN A 183 9.30 -14.85 -1.03
C ASN A 183 8.29 -13.74 -1.39
N LEU A 184 8.53 -12.51 -0.93
CA LEU A 184 7.75 -11.32 -1.24
C LEU A 184 8.47 -10.48 -2.28
N ALA A 185 7.72 -9.99 -3.25
CA ALA A 185 8.23 -9.10 -4.29
C ALA A 185 8.11 -7.61 -3.92
N GLY A 186 7.35 -7.28 -2.86
CA GLY A 186 7.22 -5.91 -2.40
C GLY A 186 6.23 -5.71 -1.25
N PHE A 187 6.09 -4.45 -0.85
CA PHE A 187 5.25 -4.03 0.28
C PHE A 187 4.25 -2.95 -0.16
N MET A 188 3.07 -2.97 0.46
CA MET A 188 2.05 -1.94 0.32
C MET A 188 1.70 -1.40 1.70
N SER A 189 2.13 -0.17 1.99
CA SER A 189 1.70 0.55 3.19
C SER A 189 0.41 1.34 2.93
N ALA A 190 -0.44 1.45 3.95
CA ALA A 190 -1.65 2.26 3.92
C ALA A 190 -1.63 3.27 5.07
N ARG A 191 -1.99 2.83 6.29
CA ARG A 191 -1.94 3.70 7.49
C ARG A 191 -0.54 4.26 7.78
N GLY A 192 0.52 3.49 7.49
CA GLY A 192 1.90 3.95 7.65
C GLY A 192 2.19 5.14 6.74
N LEU A 193 1.85 5.05 5.45
CA LEU A 193 1.97 6.16 4.51
C LEU A 193 1.06 7.36 4.81
N LEU A 194 -0.14 7.12 5.34
CA LEU A 194 -1.04 8.19 5.76
C LEU A 194 -0.43 9.03 6.89
N ALA A 195 0.21 8.36 7.86
CA ALA A 195 0.92 9.02 8.95
C ALA A 195 2.30 9.57 8.53
N ASN A 196 2.98 8.93 7.57
CA ASN A 196 4.32 9.31 7.12
C ASN A 196 4.49 9.05 5.60
N PRO A 197 4.23 10.05 4.75
CA PRO A 197 4.43 9.92 3.30
C PRO A 197 5.90 9.70 2.88
N ALA A 198 6.85 10.00 3.76
CA ALA A 198 8.28 9.77 3.52
C ALA A 198 8.76 8.37 3.94
N LEU A 199 7.86 7.46 4.32
CA LEU A 199 8.18 6.09 4.74
C LEU A 199 9.10 5.38 3.74
N PHE A 200 8.77 5.43 2.44
CA PHE A 200 9.58 4.77 1.41
C PHE A 200 10.86 5.53 1.03
N ALA A 201 11.03 6.76 1.51
CA ALA A 201 12.30 7.48 1.46
C ALA A 201 13.20 7.15 2.69
N GLY A 202 12.77 6.24 3.57
CA GLY A 202 13.53 5.79 4.73
C GLY A 202 13.34 6.65 5.99
N ALA A 203 12.42 7.62 5.99
CA ALA A 203 12.17 8.43 7.18
C ALA A 203 11.41 7.60 8.25
N PRO A 204 11.88 7.56 9.52
CA PRO A 204 11.24 6.77 10.58
C PRO A 204 9.90 7.36 11.05
N SER A 205 9.73 8.67 10.91
CA SER A 205 8.51 9.43 11.19
C SER A 205 8.33 10.54 10.13
N CYS A 206 7.15 11.18 10.10
CA CYS A 206 6.83 12.19 9.10
C CYS A 206 7.70 13.45 9.28
N PRO A 207 8.54 13.83 8.31
CA PRO A 207 9.31 15.07 8.39
C PRO A 207 8.47 16.27 7.91
N TRP A 208 8.81 17.47 8.37
CA TRP A 208 8.18 18.72 7.91
C TRP A 208 8.20 18.86 6.38
N HIS A 209 9.31 18.51 5.71
CA HIS A 209 9.42 18.54 4.26
C HIS A 209 8.33 17.72 3.54
N ALA A 210 7.90 16.58 4.11
CA ALA A 210 6.83 15.78 3.52
C ALA A 210 5.47 16.51 3.60
N LEU A 211 5.21 17.18 4.73
CA LEU A 211 4.02 18.01 4.92
C LEU A 211 4.02 19.23 3.98
N GLU A 212 5.16 19.89 3.84
CA GLU A 212 5.31 21.00 2.91
C GLU A 212 5.06 20.58 1.45
N THR A 213 5.61 19.44 1.05
CA THR A 213 5.40 18.84 -0.28
C THR A 213 3.93 18.53 -0.50
N PHE A 214 3.26 17.95 0.50
CA PHE A 214 1.82 17.70 0.46
C PHE A 214 1.02 19.00 0.27
N MET A 215 1.32 20.05 1.04
CA MET A 215 0.61 21.33 0.94
C MET A 215 0.84 22.04 -0.40
N CYS A 216 2.06 21.98 -0.96
CA CYS A 216 2.35 22.50 -2.29
C CYS A 216 1.54 21.75 -3.37
N ASN A 217 1.47 20.42 -3.27
CA ASN A 217 0.65 19.62 -4.18
C ASN A 217 -0.85 19.87 -4.01
N ALA A 218 -1.34 20.04 -2.78
CA ALA A 218 -2.72 20.38 -2.50
C ALA A 218 -3.09 21.78 -3.02
N ALA A 219 -2.16 22.73 -3.08
CA ALA A 219 -2.39 24.02 -3.71
C ALA A 219 -2.52 23.91 -5.25
N ARG A 220 -1.76 23.02 -5.89
CA ARG A 220 -1.82 22.76 -7.35
C ARG A 220 -3.02 21.92 -7.75
N CYS A 221 -3.40 20.95 -6.91
CA CYS A 221 -4.54 20.07 -7.10
C CYS A 221 -5.43 20.12 -5.86
N PRO A 222 -6.34 21.13 -5.77
CA PRO A 222 -7.12 21.42 -4.58
C PRO A 222 -7.92 20.23 -4.06
N LEU A 223 -7.79 19.99 -2.76
CA LEU A 223 -8.63 19.08 -2.00
C LEU A 223 -9.72 19.86 -1.25
N PRO A 224 -10.91 19.29 -1.06
CA PRO A 224 -11.86 19.77 -0.07
C PRO A 224 -11.17 19.94 1.30
N LEU A 225 -11.41 21.06 1.98
CA LEU A 225 -10.71 21.42 3.22
C LEU A 225 -10.68 20.28 4.25
N LYS A 226 -11.82 19.60 4.47
CA LYS A 226 -11.91 18.50 5.43
C LYS A 226 -10.95 17.34 5.11
N LEU A 227 -10.69 17.06 3.83
CA LEU A 227 -9.72 16.05 3.42
C LEU A 227 -8.29 16.54 3.63
N ALA A 228 -8.00 17.79 3.29
CA ALA A 228 -6.68 18.39 3.57
C ALA A 228 -6.38 18.37 5.07
N VAL A 229 -7.31 18.85 5.90
CA VAL A 229 -7.21 18.83 7.37
C VAL A 229 -7.02 17.41 7.90
N HIS A 230 -7.74 16.42 7.36
CA HIS A 230 -7.55 15.02 7.75
C HIS A 230 -6.12 14.54 7.45
N HIS A 231 -5.62 14.73 6.24
CA HIS A 231 -4.25 14.35 5.88
C HIS A 231 -3.20 15.07 6.74
N VAL A 232 -3.34 16.39 6.94
CA VAL A 232 -2.44 17.15 7.82
C VAL A 232 -2.49 16.62 9.25
N SER A 233 -3.68 16.29 9.78
CA SER A 233 -3.82 15.76 11.14
C SER A 233 -3.14 14.40 11.32
N GLU A 234 -3.24 13.52 10.31
CA GLU A 234 -2.56 12.21 10.31
C GLU A 234 -1.04 12.38 10.20
N MET A 235 -0.57 13.22 9.27
CA MET A 235 0.86 13.51 9.07
C MET A 235 1.52 14.19 10.27
N CYS A 236 0.77 15.02 10.99
CA CYS A 236 1.25 15.71 12.19
C CYS A 236 1.13 14.87 13.46
N GLY A 237 0.44 13.72 13.40
CA GLY A 237 0.28 12.78 14.50
C GLY A 237 1.55 11.97 14.81
N PRO A 238 1.50 11.14 15.86
CA PRO A 238 2.60 10.21 16.15
C PRO A 238 2.73 9.16 15.05
N GLY A 239 3.97 8.80 14.72
CA GLY A 239 4.28 7.74 13.77
C GLY A 239 3.68 6.36 14.14
N MET A 240 3.51 5.51 13.13
CA MET A 240 2.98 4.16 13.30
C MET A 240 4.08 3.11 13.58
N GLY A 241 5.34 3.41 13.28
CA GLY A 241 6.53 2.57 13.51
C GLY A 241 7.07 2.62 14.95
N ALA A 242 8.35 2.30 15.13
CA ALA A 242 9.02 2.40 16.43
C ALA A 242 9.17 3.86 16.89
N ASP A 243 9.50 4.75 15.96
CA ASP A 243 9.52 6.19 16.20
C ASP A 243 8.08 6.73 16.27
N LYS A 244 7.74 7.30 17.44
CA LYS A 244 6.44 7.91 17.75
C LYS A 244 6.48 9.43 17.72
N THR A 245 7.55 10.02 17.21
CA THR A 245 7.68 11.47 17.05
C THR A 245 6.51 12.02 16.23
N ALA A 246 5.97 13.14 16.68
CA ALA A 246 4.85 13.85 16.06
C ALA A 246 5.29 15.27 15.73
N LEU A 247 4.89 15.79 14.56
CA LEU A 247 5.18 17.18 14.21
C LEU A 247 4.43 18.16 15.11
N LEU A 248 3.20 17.83 15.51
CA LEU A 248 2.37 18.68 16.35
C LEU A 248 1.91 17.97 17.63
N PRO A 249 1.90 18.67 18.79
CA PRO A 249 1.31 18.13 20.00
C PRO A 249 -0.21 17.92 19.84
N LYS A 250 -0.78 17.05 20.69
CA LYS A 250 -2.22 16.73 20.66
C LYS A 250 -3.12 17.97 20.71
N ARG A 251 -2.75 18.97 21.52
CA ARG A 251 -3.41 20.29 21.61
C ARG A 251 -3.63 20.91 20.23
N ASP A 252 -2.55 20.99 19.46
CA ASP A 252 -2.52 21.72 18.20
C ASP A 252 -3.23 20.91 17.10
N ARG A 253 -3.18 19.58 17.16
CA ARG A 253 -3.96 18.71 16.25
C ARG A 253 -5.47 18.80 16.45
N ILE A 254 -5.95 19.05 17.67
CA ILE A 254 -7.39 19.26 17.91
C ILE A 254 -7.85 20.55 17.22
N ARG A 255 -7.04 21.61 17.27
CA ARG A 255 -7.33 22.90 16.63
C ARG A 255 -7.46 22.82 15.11
N LEU A 256 -6.79 21.87 14.46
CA LEU A 256 -6.91 21.66 13.01
C LEU A 256 -8.37 21.45 12.57
N ALA A 257 -9.21 20.83 13.41
CA ALA A 257 -10.61 20.58 13.10
C ALA A 257 -11.50 21.84 13.19
N GLU A 258 -11.01 22.90 13.82
CA GLU A 258 -11.72 24.18 13.99
C GLU A 258 -11.48 25.14 12.82
N LEU A 259 -10.50 24.85 11.97
CA LEU A 259 -10.14 25.70 10.83
C LEU A 259 -11.23 25.66 9.75
N GLY A 260 -11.68 26.85 9.35
CA GLY A 260 -12.79 27.05 8.41
C GLY A 260 -12.34 27.22 6.96
N THR A 261 -11.06 27.54 6.72
CA THR A 261 -10.55 27.81 5.37
C THR A 261 -9.17 27.19 5.12
N MET A 262 -8.81 27.04 3.84
CA MET A 262 -7.46 26.60 3.46
C MET A 262 -6.39 27.62 3.85
N MET A 263 -6.73 28.93 3.83
CA MET A 263 -5.82 29.99 4.26
C MET A 263 -5.50 29.87 5.75
N GLU A 264 -6.51 29.67 6.59
CA GLU A 264 -6.30 29.43 8.03
C GLU A 264 -5.43 28.20 8.31
N LEU A 265 -5.56 27.14 7.50
CA LEU A 265 -4.68 25.97 7.59
C LEU A 265 -3.24 26.30 7.21
N VAL A 266 -3.03 27.06 6.14
CA VAL A 266 -1.69 27.49 5.72
C VAL A 266 -1.06 28.38 6.80
N ASP A 267 -1.78 29.40 7.27
CA ASP A 267 -1.30 30.33 8.30
C ASP A 267 -0.95 29.59 9.61
N PHE A 268 -1.81 28.65 10.01
CA PHE A 268 -1.56 27.81 11.18
C PHE A 268 -0.30 26.96 11.03
N LEU A 269 -0.12 26.32 9.87
CA LEU A 269 1.06 25.48 9.62
C LEU A 269 2.35 26.30 9.48
N ASP A 270 2.30 27.49 8.88
CA ASP A 270 3.44 28.40 8.80
C ASP A 270 3.91 28.82 10.19
N GLN A 271 2.97 29.23 11.06
CA GLN A 271 3.25 29.55 12.45
C GLN A 271 3.89 28.36 13.17
N LYS A 272 3.29 27.17 13.05
CA LYS A 272 3.77 25.98 13.76
C LYS A 272 5.13 25.51 13.28
N LEU A 273 5.40 25.62 11.98
CA LEU A 273 6.70 25.29 11.43
C LEU A 273 7.77 26.25 11.95
N GLU A 274 7.49 27.56 11.99
CA GLU A 274 8.43 28.54 12.53
C GLU A 274 8.71 28.30 14.02
N GLU A 275 7.67 28.03 14.83
CA GLU A 275 7.81 27.67 16.25
C GLU A 275 8.69 26.43 16.48
N HIS A 276 8.56 25.41 15.62
CA HIS A 276 9.27 24.14 15.79
C HIS A 276 10.68 24.11 15.18
N THR A 277 10.91 24.85 14.10
CA THR A 277 12.16 24.78 13.32
C THR A 277 13.01 26.06 13.40
N GLY A 278 12.44 27.17 13.86
CA GLY A 278 13.07 28.49 13.83
C GLY A 278 13.18 29.11 12.43
N ARG A 279 12.67 28.43 11.38
CA ARG A 279 12.74 28.92 10.01
C ARG A 279 11.67 29.99 9.76
N LYS A 280 12.13 31.23 9.58
CA LYS A 280 11.27 32.37 9.24
C LYS A 280 10.67 32.21 7.84
N GLY A 281 9.43 32.69 7.68
CA GLY A 281 8.74 32.71 6.38
C GLY A 281 7.85 31.49 6.12
N GLY A 282 7.63 30.63 7.13
CA GLY A 282 6.67 29.53 7.07
C GLY A 282 7.12 28.34 6.22
N MET A 283 6.15 27.52 5.78
CA MET A 283 6.34 26.40 4.87
C MET A 283 6.88 26.86 3.51
N ARG A 284 7.55 25.98 2.78
CA ARG A 284 7.95 26.22 1.39
C ARG A 284 6.74 26.35 0.46
N ARG A 285 6.94 27.02 -0.68
CA ARG A 285 5.93 27.24 -1.73
C ARG A 285 6.42 26.87 -3.13
N ASP A 286 7.68 26.49 -3.25
CA ASP A 286 8.45 26.29 -4.49
C ASP A 286 8.74 24.82 -4.80
N LEU A 287 8.14 23.89 -4.03
CA LEU A 287 8.33 22.44 -4.15
C LEU A 287 7.53 21.84 -5.31
#